data_AF-A0A5C7Y2T0-F1
#
_entry.id   AF-A0A5C7Y2T0-F1
#
_cell.length_a   1.000
_cell.length_b   1.000
_cell.length_c   1.000
_cell.angle_alpha   90.00
_cell.angle_beta   90.00
_cell.angle_gamma   90.00
#
_symmetry.space_group_name_H-M   'P 1'
#
loop_
_entity.id
_entity.type
_entity.pdbx_description
1 polymer ?
#
loop_
_entity_poly.entity_id
_entity_poly.type
_entity_poly.pdbx_seq_one_letter_code
_entity_poly.pdbx_strand_id
1 'polypeptide(L)'
;MIDYGALPPEINSARMYAGAGSGPILAAAGAWDVLSQELTMTAAAVDMTIADLTTGPWRGPSATAMVAAALPFTTWFKVTAAQAEQAAVQAKAAAAAFEAAFAMTVPPQAVLANRAQLLTLVATNFFGQNTPAIAATEAHYSANQAAATLVSSRMAAAEAGMMPRGQMAGLAGLAGLPGASAAANNGPTGFRFVPRYGYRHRVMNKPPSAG
;
A
#
# COMPACT_ATOMS: atom_id res chain seq x y z
N MET A 1 -12.91 14.76 -9.01
CA MET A 1 -13.36 13.62 -8.19
C MET A 1 -14.59 13.05 -8.86
N ILE A 2 -14.64 11.73 -9.09
CA ILE A 2 -15.83 11.10 -9.70
C ILE A 2 -16.95 11.07 -8.65
N ASP A 3 -18.15 11.50 -9.03
CA ASP A 3 -19.35 11.31 -8.22
C ASP A 3 -19.94 9.93 -8.52
N TYR A 4 -19.72 8.98 -7.60
CA TYR A 4 -20.24 7.62 -7.71
C TYR A 4 -21.75 7.54 -7.44
N GLY A 5 -22.35 8.55 -6.79
CA GLY A 5 -23.80 8.62 -6.59
C GLY A 5 -24.56 8.95 -7.86
N ALA A 6 -23.92 9.65 -8.81
CA ALA A 6 -24.47 9.95 -10.12
C ALA A 6 -24.41 8.77 -11.11
N LEU A 7 -23.62 7.74 -10.82
CA LEU A 7 -23.50 6.56 -11.67
C LEU A 7 -24.63 5.55 -11.37
N PRO A 8 -25.13 4.82 -12.39
CA PRO A 8 -26.12 3.78 -12.16
C PRO A 8 -25.49 2.56 -11.44
N PRO A 9 -26.27 1.82 -10.64
CA PRO A 9 -25.79 0.70 -9.82
C PRO A 9 -25.13 -0.42 -10.65
N GLU A 10 -25.50 -0.61 -11.93
CA GLU A 10 -24.86 -1.56 -12.85
C GLU A 10 -23.38 -1.24 -13.06
N ILE A 11 -23.03 0.04 -13.18
CA ILE A 11 -21.65 0.47 -13.44
C ILE A 11 -20.82 0.36 -12.16
N ASN A 12 -21.36 0.82 -11.03
CA ASN A 12 -20.66 0.76 -9.75
C ASN A 12 -20.44 -0.68 -9.29
N SER A 13 -21.47 -1.54 -9.40
CA SER A 13 -21.35 -2.96 -9.08
C SER A 13 -20.41 -3.68 -10.04
N ALA A 14 -20.52 -3.48 -11.35
CA ALA A 14 -19.61 -4.12 -12.31
C ALA A 14 -18.14 -3.73 -12.07
N ARG A 15 -17.86 -2.46 -11.75
CA ARG A 15 -16.50 -2.00 -11.45
C ARG A 15 -15.95 -2.57 -10.14
N MET A 16 -16.78 -2.70 -9.11
CA MET A 16 -16.34 -3.28 -7.82
C MET A 16 -16.07 -4.80 -7.94
N TYR A 17 -16.88 -5.51 -8.73
CA TYR A 17 -16.76 -6.96 -8.91
C TYR A 17 -15.78 -7.35 -10.02
N ALA A 18 -15.35 -6.41 -10.85
CA ALA A 18 -14.29 -6.61 -11.83
C ALA A 18 -12.94 -6.18 -11.24
N GLY A 19 -12.00 -7.11 -11.09
CA GLY A 19 -10.64 -6.77 -10.67
C GLY A 19 -9.91 -7.90 -9.97
N ALA A 20 -8.69 -7.60 -9.52
CA ALA A 20 -7.82 -8.55 -8.84
C ALA A 20 -8.10 -8.70 -7.33
N GLY A 21 -9.09 -7.96 -6.79
CA GLY A 21 -9.42 -7.93 -5.37
C GLY A 21 -8.34 -7.31 -4.49
N SER A 22 -8.36 -7.61 -3.20
CA SER A 22 -7.40 -7.13 -2.19
C SER A 22 -6.05 -7.88 -2.18
N GLY A 23 -5.97 -9.04 -2.87
CA GLY A 23 -4.78 -9.90 -2.86
C GLY A 23 -3.47 -9.16 -3.21
N PRO A 24 -3.39 -8.39 -4.31
CA PRO A 24 -2.18 -7.68 -4.69
C PRO A 24 -1.71 -6.65 -3.66
N ILE A 25 -2.64 -5.92 -3.02
CA ILE A 25 -2.28 -4.90 -2.02
C ILE A 25 -1.85 -5.54 -0.69
N LEU A 26 -2.41 -6.71 -0.34
CA LEU A 26 -1.94 -7.51 0.78
C LEU A 26 -0.55 -8.09 0.54
N ALA A 27 -0.26 -8.55 -0.69
CA ALA A 27 1.08 -8.99 -1.06
C ALA A 27 2.10 -7.83 -0.98
N ALA A 28 1.71 -6.64 -1.44
CA ALA A 28 2.53 -5.44 -1.30
C ALA A 28 2.76 -5.08 0.18
N ALA A 29 1.74 -5.20 1.04
CA ALA A 29 1.90 -4.99 2.48
C ALA A 29 2.93 -5.94 3.10
N GLY A 30 2.89 -7.23 2.72
CA GLY A 30 3.88 -8.21 3.16
C GLY A 30 5.30 -7.87 2.70
N ALA A 31 5.46 -7.39 1.46
CA ALA A 31 6.77 -6.94 0.97
C ALA A 31 7.31 -5.73 1.76
N TRP A 32 6.45 -4.79 2.15
CA TRP A 32 6.83 -3.67 3.01
C TRP A 32 7.22 -4.10 4.43
N ASP A 33 6.52 -5.08 5.01
CA ASP A 33 6.88 -5.66 6.31
C ASP A 33 8.28 -6.30 6.26
N VAL A 34 8.57 -7.09 5.21
CA VAL A 34 9.89 -7.71 5.01
C VAL A 34 10.98 -6.64 4.87
N LEU A 35 10.75 -5.61 4.06
CA LEU A 35 11.71 -4.53 3.89
C LEU A 35 12.01 -3.79 5.21
N SER A 36 10.98 -3.53 6.03
CA SER A 36 11.18 -2.92 7.34
C SER A 36 12.09 -3.77 8.25
N GLN A 37 11.89 -5.08 8.25
CA GLN A 37 12.72 -6.01 9.02
C GLN A 37 14.16 -6.04 8.52
N GLU A 38 14.38 -6.12 7.21
CA GLU A 38 15.72 -6.11 6.62
C GLU A 38 16.48 -4.80 6.92
N LEU A 39 15.82 -3.65 6.84
CA LEU A 39 16.41 -2.35 7.18
C LEU A 39 16.76 -2.26 8.68
N THR A 40 15.90 -2.80 9.54
CA THR A 40 16.14 -2.85 11.00
C THR A 40 17.33 -3.75 11.34
N MET A 41 17.41 -4.93 10.73
CA MET A 41 18.56 -5.83 10.90
C MET A 41 19.86 -5.19 10.38
N THR A 42 19.79 -4.50 9.24
CA THR A 42 20.94 -3.80 8.67
C THR A 42 21.42 -2.68 9.59
N ALA A 43 20.49 -1.89 10.16
CA ALA A 43 20.83 -0.85 11.13
C ALA A 43 21.55 -1.44 12.36
N ALA A 44 21.05 -2.56 12.89
CA ALA A 44 21.65 -3.24 14.03
C ALA A 44 23.05 -3.77 13.72
N ALA A 45 23.26 -4.35 12.52
CA ALA A 45 24.56 -4.82 12.09
C ALA A 45 25.58 -3.67 11.96
N VAL A 46 25.17 -2.52 11.41
CA VAL A 46 26.03 -1.33 11.33
C VAL A 46 26.36 -0.80 12.73
N ASP A 47 25.38 -0.72 13.63
CA ASP A 47 25.60 -0.29 15.02
C ASP A 47 26.61 -1.22 15.74
N MET A 48 26.54 -2.53 15.52
CA MET A 48 27.54 -3.49 16.03
C MET A 48 28.94 -3.21 15.49
N THR A 49 29.09 -2.95 14.19
CA THR A 49 30.42 -2.62 13.62
C THR A 49 30.98 -1.31 14.15
N ILE A 50 30.12 -0.32 14.44
CA ILE A 50 30.52 0.95 15.08
C ILE A 50 30.98 0.68 16.53
N ALA A 51 30.28 -0.19 17.27
CA ALA A 51 30.68 -0.59 18.61
C ALA A 51 32.05 -1.31 18.61
N ASP A 52 32.29 -2.21 17.66
CA ASP A 52 33.58 -2.90 17.51
C ASP A 52 34.72 -1.95 17.14
N LEU A 53 34.48 -0.96 16.27
CA LEU A 53 35.47 0.06 15.90
C LEU A 53 35.83 0.98 17.07
N THR A 54 34.87 1.27 17.96
CA THR A 54 35.09 2.16 19.11
C THR A 54 35.70 1.45 20.32
N THR A 55 35.42 0.15 20.50
CA THR A 55 35.94 -0.65 21.61
C THR A 55 37.15 -1.52 21.25
N GLY A 56 37.37 -1.79 19.96
CA GLY A 56 38.43 -2.65 19.45
C GLY A 56 39.84 -2.03 19.45
N PRO A 57 40.85 -2.76 18.95
CA PRO A 57 42.25 -2.31 18.95
C PRO A 57 42.57 -1.26 17.88
N TRP A 58 41.71 -1.07 16.88
CA TRP A 58 41.88 -0.10 15.78
C TRP A 58 41.31 1.28 16.13
N ARG A 59 41.91 1.94 17.13
CA ARG A 59 41.48 3.28 17.60
C ARG A 59 42.37 4.38 17.02
N GLY A 60 41.78 5.55 16.75
CA GLY A 60 42.49 6.74 16.29
C GLY A 60 41.62 7.70 15.48
N PRO A 61 42.19 8.81 14.99
CA PRO A 61 41.46 9.84 14.23
C PRO A 61 40.76 9.31 12.97
N SER A 62 41.30 8.29 12.32
CA SER A 62 40.67 7.65 11.16
C SER A 62 39.44 6.81 11.54
N ALA A 63 39.47 6.14 12.69
CA ALA A 63 38.33 5.36 13.18
C ALA A 63 37.17 6.28 13.61
N THR A 64 37.47 7.40 14.27
CA THR A 64 36.46 8.41 14.63
C THR A 64 35.86 9.07 13.39
N ALA A 65 36.66 9.37 12.37
CA ALA A 65 36.17 9.87 11.08
C ALA A 65 35.23 8.87 10.38
N MET A 66 35.53 7.57 10.41
CA MET A 66 34.68 6.53 9.85
C MET A 66 33.34 6.41 10.58
N VAL A 67 33.35 6.46 11.92
CA VAL A 67 32.10 6.45 12.72
C VAL A 67 31.24 7.66 12.39
N ALA A 68 31.83 8.85 12.31
CA ALA A 68 31.10 10.07 11.95
C ALA A 68 30.45 9.97 10.55
N ALA A 69 31.11 9.33 9.59
CA ALA A 69 30.56 9.09 8.26
C ALA A 69 29.45 8.03 8.22
N ALA A 70 29.44 7.07 9.15
CA ALA A 70 28.47 5.98 9.19
C ALA A 70 27.14 6.35 9.88
N LEU A 71 27.16 7.28 10.84
CA LEU A 71 25.96 7.70 11.61
C LEU A 71 24.76 8.18 10.77
N PRO A 72 24.92 8.93 9.66
CA PRO A 72 23.81 9.30 8.81
C PRO A 72 23.11 8.08 8.19
N PHE A 73 23.85 7.02 7.89
CA PHE A 73 23.29 5.79 7.30
C PHE A 73 22.47 4.99 8.30
N THR A 74 22.94 4.85 9.54
CA THR A 74 22.17 4.16 10.60
C THR A 74 20.87 4.88 10.90
N THR A 75 20.92 6.22 10.94
CA THR A 75 19.73 7.06 11.09
C THR A 75 18.76 6.84 9.93
N TRP A 76 19.26 6.84 8.70
CA TRP A 76 18.45 6.57 7.51
C TRP A 76 17.79 5.18 7.56
N PHE A 77 18.55 4.12 7.84
CA PHE A 77 17.99 2.76 7.93
C PHE A 77 16.84 2.68 8.94
N LYS A 78 17.00 3.28 10.13
CA LYS A 78 15.96 3.28 11.17
C LYS A 78 14.71 4.06 10.74
N VAL A 79 14.90 5.24 10.13
CA VAL A 79 13.78 6.08 9.65
C VAL A 79 13.04 5.40 8.51
N THR A 80 13.76 4.83 7.54
CA THR A 80 13.15 4.15 6.39
C THR A 80 12.48 2.84 6.81
N ALA A 81 12.99 2.11 7.80
CA ALA A 81 12.32 0.96 8.38
C ALA A 81 10.94 1.33 8.95
N ALA A 82 10.89 2.39 9.77
CA ALA A 82 9.63 2.88 10.34
C ALA A 82 8.63 3.33 9.25
N GLN A 83 9.12 3.96 8.18
CA GLN A 83 8.29 4.36 7.04
C GLN A 83 7.77 3.14 6.25
N ALA A 84 8.58 2.11 6.07
CA ALA A 84 8.17 0.86 5.44
C ALA A 84 7.07 0.14 6.26
N GLU A 85 7.22 0.10 7.59
CA GLU A 85 6.18 -0.43 8.48
C GLU A 85 4.86 0.35 8.35
N GLN A 86 4.93 1.69 8.34
CA GLN A 86 3.75 2.53 8.14
C GLN A 86 3.09 2.28 6.77
N ALA A 87 3.87 2.08 5.72
CA ALA A 87 3.37 1.75 4.39
C ALA A 87 2.65 0.39 4.38
N ALA A 88 3.16 -0.61 5.09
CA ALA A 88 2.50 -1.90 5.26
C ALA A 88 1.15 -1.77 5.98
N VAL A 89 1.09 -0.98 7.07
CA VAL A 89 -0.14 -0.70 7.81
C VAL A 89 -1.18 -0.02 6.92
N GLN A 90 -0.78 0.99 6.14
CA GLN A 90 -1.68 1.67 5.21
C GLN A 90 -2.19 0.76 4.10
N ALA A 91 -1.33 -0.11 3.56
CA ALA A 91 -1.73 -1.08 2.55
C ALA A 91 -2.77 -2.09 3.11
N LYS A 92 -2.57 -2.57 4.35
CA LYS A 92 -3.56 -3.41 5.05
C LYS A 92 -4.88 -2.68 5.29
N ALA A 93 -4.82 -1.40 5.69
CA ALA A 93 -6.02 -0.58 5.88
C ALA A 93 -6.78 -0.35 4.55
N ALA A 94 -6.07 -0.10 3.46
CA ALA A 94 -6.65 0.03 2.13
C ALA A 94 -7.30 -1.27 1.66
N ALA A 95 -6.67 -2.43 1.92
CA ALA A 95 -7.27 -3.74 1.66
C ALA A 95 -8.58 -3.93 2.43
N ALA A 96 -8.59 -3.60 3.72
CA ALA A 96 -9.78 -3.69 4.56
C ALA A 96 -10.91 -2.75 4.10
N ALA A 97 -10.56 -1.54 3.66
CA ALA A 97 -11.51 -0.60 3.09
C ALA A 97 -12.15 -1.14 1.80
N PHE A 98 -11.34 -1.75 0.92
CA PHE A 98 -11.84 -2.42 -0.28
C PHE A 98 -12.81 -3.56 0.06
N GLU A 99 -12.45 -4.46 0.98
CA GLU A 99 -13.32 -5.57 1.37
C GLU A 99 -14.64 -5.09 2.00
N ALA A 100 -14.58 -4.04 2.82
CA ALA A 100 -15.77 -3.41 3.37
C ALA A 100 -16.65 -2.76 2.28
N ALA A 101 -16.04 -2.11 1.29
CA ALA A 101 -16.73 -1.54 0.14
C ALA A 101 -17.36 -2.63 -0.72
N PHE A 102 -16.64 -3.72 -0.97
CA PHE A 102 -17.11 -4.89 -1.71
C PHE A 102 -18.32 -5.52 -1.03
N ALA A 103 -18.27 -5.75 0.29
CA ALA A 103 -19.35 -6.34 1.06
C ALA A 103 -20.65 -5.51 1.09
N MET A 104 -20.54 -4.19 1.02
CA MET A 104 -21.72 -3.31 0.93
C MET A 104 -22.24 -3.14 -0.50
N THR A 105 -21.42 -3.45 -1.51
CA THR A 105 -21.79 -3.21 -2.91
C THR A 105 -22.78 -4.28 -3.36
N VAL A 106 -23.91 -3.82 -3.89
CA VAL A 106 -24.96 -4.69 -4.43
C VAL A 106 -24.38 -5.59 -5.53
N PRO A 107 -24.60 -6.91 -5.48
CA PRO A 107 -24.12 -7.83 -6.51
C PRO A 107 -24.70 -7.48 -7.90
N PRO A 108 -23.92 -7.55 -8.99
CA PRO A 108 -24.40 -7.24 -10.33
C PRO A 108 -25.64 -8.06 -10.73
N GLN A 109 -25.71 -9.33 -10.31
CA GLN A 109 -26.84 -10.21 -10.59
C GLN A 109 -28.14 -9.73 -9.93
N ALA A 110 -28.05 -9.13 -8.73
CA ALA A 110 -29.22 -8.58 -8.05
C ALA A 110 -29.76 -7.33 -8.76
N VAL A 111 -28.86 -6.49 -9.29
CA VAL A 111 -29.24 -5.32 -10.11
C VAL A 111 -29.94 -5.78 -11.40
N LEU A 112 -29.36 -6.76 -12.10
CA LEU A 112 -29.96 -7.31 -13.32
C LEU A 112 -31.31 -7.99 -13.07
N ALA A 113 -31.45 -8.74 -11.96
CA ALA A 113 -32.71 -9.37 -11.58
C ALA A 113 -33.83 -8.34 -11.36
N ASN A 114 -33.51 -7.21 -10.70
CA ASN A 114 -34.47 -6.11 -10.54
C ASN A 114 -34.92 -5.53 -11.89
N ARG A 115 -34.00 -5.31 -12.83
CA ARG A 115 -34.34 -4.83 -14.18
C ARG A 115 -35.18 -5.83 -14.97
N ALA A 116 -34.87 -7.11 -14.89
CA ALA A 116 -35.65 -8.17 -15.53
C ALA A 116 -37.08 -8.28 -14.95
N GLN A 117 -37.20 -8.17 -13.62
CA GLN A 117 -38.49 -8.14 -12.93
C GLN A 117 -39.33 -6.93 -13.36
N LEU A 118 -38.73 -5.73 -13.45
CA LEU A 118 -39.41 -4.53 -13.93
C LEU A 118 -40.00 -4.74 -15.33
N LEU A 119 -39.20 -5.26 -16.27
CA LEU A 119 -39.66 -5.54 -17.64
C LEU A 119 -40.82 -6.53 -17.66
N THR A 120 -40.79 -7.55 -16.81
CA THR A 120 -41.85 -8.56 -16.71
C THR A 120 -43.14 -7.96 -16.15
N LEU A 121 -43.04 -7.14 -15.10
CA LEU A 121 -44.19 -6.48 -14.47
C LEU A 121 -44.85 -5.49 -15.43
N VAL A 122 -44.05 -4.74 -16.19
CA VAL A 122 -44.55 -3.81 -17.23
C VAL A 122 -45.23 -4.57 -18.36
N ALA A 123 -44.60 -5.63 -18.88
CA ALA A 123 -45.15 -6.43 -19.97
C ALA A 123 -46.49 -7.11 -19.61
N THR A 124 -46.71 -7.40 -18.31
CA THR A 124 -47.94 -8.03 -17.80
C THR A 124 -48.94 -7.04 -17.22
N ASN A 125 -48.69 -5.72 -17.30
CA ASN A 125 -49.54 -4.70 -16.69
C ASN A 125 -50.76 -4.30 -17.55
N PHE A 126 -51.45 -5.27 -18.17
CA PHE A 126 -52.56 -5.01 -19.09
C PHE A 126 -53.72 -4.22 -18.47
N PHE A 127 -54.01 -4.48 -17.19
CA PHE A 127 -55.11 -3.88 -16.45
C PHE A 127 -54.64 -2.88 -15.38
N GLY A 128 -53.37 -2.48 -15.38
CA GLY A 128 -52.83 -1.54 -14.40
C GLY A 128 -52.64 -2.11 -12.98
N GLN A 129 -52.93 -3.40 -12.74
CA GLN A 129 -52.85 -4.02 -11.41
C GLN A 129 -51.42 -4.14 -10.88
N ASN A 130 -50.42 -4.22 -11.76
CA ASN A 130 -49.01 -4.35 -11.37
C ASN A 130 -48.36 -3.00 -11.03
N THR A 131 -49.08 -1.88 -11.15
CA THR A 131 -48.53 -0.53 -10.91
C THR A 131 -47.86 -0.39 -9.53
N PRO A 132 -48.44 -0.88 -8.41
CA PRO A 132 -47.76 -0.84 -7.11
C PRO A 132 -46.46 -1.68 -7.06
N ALA A 133 -46.44 -2.83 -7.74
CA ALA A 133 -45.25 -3.70 -7.80
C ALA A 133 -44.13 -3.10 -8.66
N ILE A 134 -44.48 -2.39 -9.74
CA ILE A 134 -43.55 -1.61 -10.56
C ILE A 134 -42.90 -0.53 -9.69
N ALA A 135 -43.71 0.27 -8.98
CA ALA A 135 -43.21 1.32 -8.09
C ALA A 135 -42.29 0.78 -6.99
N ALA A 136 -42.63 -0.37 -6.39
CA ALA A 136 -41.76 -1.03 -5.41
C ALA A 136 -40.43 -1.49 -6.03
N THR A 137 -40.46 -2.03 -7.26
CA THR A 137 -39.26 -2.49 -7.99
C THR A 137 -38.33 -1.32 -8.32
N GLU A 138 -38.89 -0.18 -8.75
CA GLU A 138 -38.14 1.05 -9.00
C GLU A 138 -37.58 1.66 -7.71
N ALA A 139 -38.32 1.61 -6.60
CA ALA A 139 -37.83 2.05 -5.28
C ALA A 139 -36.67 1.17 -4.78
N HIS A 140 -36.71 -0.14 -5.01
CA HIS A 140 -35.58 -1.02 -4.72
C HIS A 140 -34.34 -0.66 -5.57
N TYR A 141 -34.54 -0.29 -6.84
CA TYR A 141 -33.45 0.12 -7.71
C TYR A 141 -32.80 1.44 -7.25
N SER A 142 -33.60 2.44 -6.87
CA SER A 142 -33.08 3.71 -6.35
C SER A 142 -32.37 3.54 -5.00
N ALA A 143 -32.81 2.60 -4.16
CA ALA A 143 -32.09 2.23 -2.94
C ALA A 143 -30.70 1.63 -3.25
N ASN A 144 -30.59 0.78 -4.28
CA ASN A 144 -29.28 0.27 -4.73
C ASN A 144 -28.36 1.38 -5.23
N GLN A 145 -28.92 2.41 -5.89
CA GLN A 145 -28.15 3.58 -6.30
C GLN A 145 -27.67 4.41 -5.11
N ALA A 146 -28.53 4.63 -4.11
CA ALA A 146 -28.15 5.34 -2.88
C ALA A 146 -27.06 4.60 -2.08
N ALA A 147 -27.07 3.26 -2.10
CA ALA A 147 -26.02 2.45 -1.48
C ALA A 147 -24.63 2.72 -2.10
N ALA A 148 -24.55 3.02 -3.40
CA ALA A 148 -23.27 3.36 -4.03
C ALA A 148 -22.66 4.65 -3.47
N THR A 149 -23.49 5.64 -3.13
CA THR A 149 -23.04 6.87 -2.46
C THR A 149 -22.44 6.57 -1.09
N LEU A 150 -23.05 5.66 -0.32
CA LEU A 150 -22.51 5.22 0.98
C LEU A 150 -21.18 4.49 0.86
N VAL A 151 -21.02 3.66 -0.18
CA VAL A 151 -19.75 2.99 -0.48
C VAL A 151 -18.67 4.02 -0.80
N SER A 152 -18.97 5.00 -1.64
CA SER A 152 -18.01 6.04 -2.01
C SER A 152 -17.59 6.94 -0.85
N SER A 153 -18.52 7.30 0.05
CA SER A 153 -18.19 8.13 1.22
C SER A 153 -17.32 7.39 2.23
N ARG A 154 -17.54 6.08 2.42
CA ARG A 154 -16.64 5.24 3.24
C ARG A 154 -15.25 5.11 2.63
N MET A 155 -15.13 4.92 1.32
CA MET A 155 -13.83 4.86 0.66
C MET A 155 -13.08 6.20 0.78
N ALA A 156 -13.76 7.32 0.57
CA ALA A 156 -13.17 8.65 0.76
C ALA A 156 -12.72 8.88 2.22
N ALA A 157 -13.49 8.42 3.21
CA ALA A 157 -13.10 8.50 4.62
C ALA A 157 -11.87 7.63 4.94
N ALA A 158 -11.76 6.44 4.33
CA ALA A 158 -10.59 5.59 4.46
C ALA A 158 -9.35 6.24 3.84
N GLU A 159 -9.48 6.87 2.66
CA GLU A 159 -8.41 7.64 2.02
C GLU A 159 -7.97 8.85 2.85
N ALA A 160 -8.90 9.56 3.47
CA ALA A 160 -8.60 10.70 4.35
C ALA A 160 -7.82 10.30 5.62
N GLY A 161 -7.95 9.05 6.07
CA GLY A 161 -7.19 8.48 7.19
C GLY A 161 -5.79 8.00 6.81
N MET A 162 -5.44 7.94 5.53
CA MET A 162 -4.11 7.54 5.06
C MET A 162 -3.15 8.72 5.16
N MET A 163 -1.89 8.48 5.56
CA MET A 163 -0.90 9.56 5.59
C MET A 163 -0.65 10.08 4.17
N PRO A 164 -0.32 11.38 4.01
CA PRO A 164 0.04 11.94 2.70
C PRO A 164 1.14 11.12 2.04
N ARG A 165 0.96 10.81 0.76
CA ARG A 165 1.91 10.03 -0.03
C ARG A 165 3.16 10.87 -0.30
N GLY A 166 4.12 10.87 0.61
CA GLY A 166 5.43 11.54 0.50
C GLY A 166 6.09 11.68 1.86
N GLN A 167 7.38 11.44 2.07
CA GLN A 167 8.50 11.02 1.23
C GLN A 167 9.19 9.91 2.01
N MET A 168 9.59 8.81 1.37
CA MET A 168 10.63 8.02 2.01
C MET A 168 11.84 8.92 2.12
N ALA A 169 12.32 9.16 3.35
CA ALA A 169 13.44 10.05 3.56
C ALA A 169 14.60 9.52 2.70
N GLY A 170 15.06 10.29 1.71
CA GLY A 170 16.32 9.99 1.04
C GLY A 170 17.44 10.10 2.05
N LEU A 171 18.56 9.42 1.83
CA LEU A 171 19.79 9.66 2.59
C LEU A 171 20.14 11.14 2.47
N ALA A 172 20.04 11.88 3.58
CA ALA A 172 20.42 13.29 3.61
C ALA A 172 21.89 13.38 3.21
N GLY A 173 22.17 13.99 2.05
CA GLY A 173 23.53 14.23 1.56
C GLY A 173 24.08 13.29 0.49
N LEU A 174 23.31 12.31 -0.01
CA LEU A 174 23.74 11.48 -1.15
C LEU A 174 22.88 11.75 -2.40
N ALA A 175 23.40 12.59 -3.30
CA ALA A 175 22.84 12.74 -4.64
C ALA A 175 22.93 11.41 -5.39
N GLY A 176 21.79 10.80 -5.75
CA GLY A 176 21.73 9.66 -6.67
C GLY A 176 20.97 8.41 -6.20
N LEU A 177 20.45 8.35 -4.97
CA LEU A 177 19.48 7.31 -4.62
C LEU A 177 18.08 7.75 -5.09
N PRO A 178 17.34 6.91 -5.83
CA PRO A 178 16.02 7.29 -6.33
C PRO A 178 15.08 7.52 -5.15
N GLY A 179 14.77 8.79 -4.90
CA GLY A 179 13.73 9.17 -3.96
C GLY A 179 12.39 8.64 -4.47
N ALA A 180 11.83 7.65 -3.77
CA ALA A 180 10.42 7.23 -3.71
C ALA A 180 9.56 7.13 -5.00
N SER A 181 10.11 7.33 -6.19
CA SER A 181 9.36 7.34 -7.46
C SER A 181 9.40 5.99 -8.19
N ALA A 182 10.27 5.06 -7.79
CA ALA A 182 10.37 3.74 -8.40
C ALA A 182 9.23 2.78 -8.00
N ALA A 183 8.60 2.98 -6.84
CA ALA A 183 7.51 2.12 -6.37
C ALA A 183 6.17 2.34 -7.10
N ALA A 184 6.08 3.34 -7.98
CA ALA A 184 4.87 3.66 -8.75
C ALA A 184 4.75 2.90 -10.08
N ASN A 185 5.80 2.21 -10.54
CA ASN A 185 5.76 1.46 -11.80
C ASN A 185 5.39 -0.01 -11.56
N ASN A 186 4.15 -0.36 -11.88
CA ASN A 186 3.61 -1.72 -11.97
C ASN A 186 4.39 -2.59 -12.98
N GLY A 187 5.55 -3.12 -12.59
CA GLY A 187 6.30 -4.14 -13.33
C GLY A 187 6.59 -5.35 -12.45
N PRO A 188 6.59 -6.59 -12.98
CA PRO A 188 6.77 -7.83 -12.22
C PRO A 188 8.23 -8.07 -11.75
N THR A 189 9.08 -7.05 -11.75
CA THR A 189 10.47 -7.15 -11.30
C THR A 189 10.56 -6.63 -9.88
N GLY A 190 10.36 -7.54 -8.91
CA GLY A 190 10.67 -7.26 -7.51
C GLY A 190 12.10 -6.74 -7.34
N PHE A 191 12.33 -6.04 -6.22
CA PHE A 191 13.65 -5.59 -5.79
C PHE A 191 14.62 -6.78 -5.72
N ARG A 192 15.29 -7.08 -6.82
CA ARG A 192 16.39 -8.04 -6.83
C ARG A 192 17.61 -7.28 -6.35
N PHE A 193 17.81 -7.26 -5.03
CA PHE A 193 19.11 -6.93 -4.46
C PHE A 193 20.08 -8.02 -4.92
N VAL A 194 20.68 -7.86 -6.10
CA VAL A 194 21.83 -8.67 -6.49
C VAL A 194 22.99 -8.09 -5.70
N PRO A 195 23.58 -8.82 -4.73
CA PRO A 195 24.75 -8.32 -4.03
C PRO A 195 25.90 -8.31 -5.03
N ARG A 196 26.14 -7.16 -5.67
CA ARG A 196 27.30 -6.96 -6.58
C ARG A 196 28.61 -6.73 -5.83
N TYR A 197 28.59 -6.77 -4.50
CA TYR A 197 29.78 -6.80 -3.68
C TYR A 197 29.77 -8.08 -2.85
N GLY A 198 30.53 -9.07 -3.30
CA GLY A 198 30.91 -10.19 -2.45
C GLY A 198 31.71 -9.63 -1.27
N TYR A 199 31.20 -9.79 -0.06
CA TYR A 199 31.95 -9.59 1.17
C TYR A 199 33.19 -10.50 1.11
N ARG A 200 34.36 -9.94 0.74
CA ARG A 200 35.63 -10.63 0.95
C ARG A 200 36.01 -10.44 2.41
N HIS A 201 35.86 -11.51 3.18
CA HIS A 201 36.37 -11.64 4.55
C HIS A 201 37.91 -11.64 4.50
N ARG A 202 38.54 -10.50 4.24
CA ARG A 202 39.98 -10.33 4.48
C ARG A 202 40.13 -9.17 5.45
N VAL A 203 39.82 -9.47 6.71
CA VAL A 203 40.16 -8.64 7.85
C VAL A 203 41.68 -8.47 7.84
N MET A 204 42.15 -7.23 7.67
CA MET A 204 43.56 -6.91 7.79
C MET A 204 43.97 -7.24 9.23
N ASN A 205 44.79 -8.27 9.43
CA ASN A 205 45.10 -8.78 10.78
C ASN A 205 46.08 -7.87 11.57
N LYS A 206 46.42 -6.68 11.06
CA LYS A 206 47.38 -5.78 11.70
C LYS A 206 47.13 -4.32 11.33
N PRO A 207 47.09 -3.37 12.29
CA PRO A 207 47.02 -1.95 11.99
C PRO A 207 48.24 -1.50 11.18
N PRO A 208 48.08 -0.62 10.17
CA PRO A 208 49.21 0.01 9.52
C PRO A 208 49.99 0.79 10.60
N SER A 209 51.28 0.51 10.71
CA SER A 209 52.17 1.26 11.60
C SER A 209 52.12 2.73 11.19
N ALA A 210 51.71 3.60 12.13
CA ALA A 210 51.79 5.03 11.97
C ALA A 210 53.25 5.42 11.68
N GLY A 211 53.47 5.93 10.47
CA GLY A 211 54.62 6.76 10.12
C GLY A 211 54.22 8.21 10.18
#